data_AF-A0A1T4WYA0-F1
#
_entry.id   AF-A0A1T4WYA0-F1
#
_cell.length_a   1.000
_cell.length_b   1.000
_cell.length_c   1.000
_cell.angle_alpha   90.00
_cell.angle_beta   90.00
_cell.angle_gamma   90.00
#
_symmetry.space_group_name_H-M   'P 1'
#
loop_
_entity.id
_entity.type
_entity.pdbx_description
1 polymer ?
#
loop_
_entity_poly.entity_id
_entity_poly.type
_entity_poly.pdbx_seq_one_letter_code
_entity_poly.pdbx_strand_id
1 'polypeptide(L)'
;MNYINLATMDSEHEAHRLASRFSEQGIKSRVHDERDIQLFVFFTKPKAFTIVQVDDGDYSRAIAFIQHLHDLNDPVCGHIFSCIECGSFAVEYPQFTRKYLITPLLLEWASNLGLFKKQFYCRKCHAMWPYEVSALKPRISHSAEVQTAPPN
;
A
#
# COMPACT_ATOMS: atom_id res chain seq x y z
N MET A 1 -12.00 16.33 5.43
CA MET A 1 -11.47 15.02 5.84
C MET A 1 -10.77 14.46 4.63
N ASN A 2 -9.45 14.38 4.69
CA ASN A 2 -8.62 13.94 3.57
C ASN A 2 -8.07 12.55 3.95
N TYR A 3 -8.43 11.52 3.18
CA TYR A 3 -7.97 10.17 3.44
C TYR A 3 -6.72 9.89 2.62
N ILE A 4 -5.70 9.35 3.27
CA ILE A 4 -4.44 9.00 2.62
C ILE A 4 -4.14 7.52 2.80
N ASN A 5 -3.57 6.89 1.76
CA ASN A 5 -3.22 5.48 1.82
C ASN A 5 -2.09 5.30 2.84
N LEU A 6 -2.38 4.52 3.88
CA LEU A 6 -1.45 4.19 4.93
C LEU A 6 -0.67 2.94 4.56
N ALA A 7 -1.38 1.85 4.27
CA ALA A 7 -0.81 0.52 4.10
C ALA A 7 -1.55 -0.25 3.03
N THR A 8 -0.79 -1.00 2.23
CA THR A 8 -1.31 -1.91 1.22
C THR A 8 -1.10 -3.34 1.71
N MET A 9 -2.12 -4.19 1.57
CA MET A 9 -2.18 -5.53 2.12
C MET A 9 -2.66 -6.55 1.08
N ASP A 10 -2.25 -7.81 1.25
CA ASP A 10 -2.63 -8.94 0.40
C ASP A 10 -3.91 -9.66 0.87
N SER A 11 -4.42 -9.30 2.04
CA SER A 11 -5.60 -9.91 2.66
C SER A 11 -6.60 -8.85 3.11
N GLU A 12 -7.82 -8.95 2.59
CA GLU A 12 -8.96 -8.12 3.00
C GLU A 12 -9.30 -8.33 4.48
N HIS A 13 -9.24 -9.58 4.95
CA HIS A 13 -9.53 -9.92 6.34
C HIS A 13 -8.58 -9.21 7.31
N GLU A 14 -7.28 -9.26 7.03
CA GLU A 14 -6.26 -8.61 7.88
C GLU A 14 -6.31 -7.09 7.78
N ALA A 15 -6.71 -6.54 6.63
CA ALA A 15 -6.94 -5.10 6.48
C ALA A 15 -8.12 -4.61 7.32
N HIS A 16 -9.23 -5.36 7.34
CA HIS A 16 -10.34 -5.06 8.24
C HIS A 16 -9.96 -5.22 9.71
N ARG A 17 -9.14 -6.22 10.05
CA ARG A 17 -8.62 -6.41 11.41
C ARG A 17 -7.73 -5.24 11.85
N LEU A 18 -6.88 -4.73 10.96
CA LEU A 18 -6.08 -3.53 11.21
C LEU A 18 -6.97 -2.29 11.39
N ALA A 19 -7.99 -2.12 10.55
CA ALA A 19 -8.94 -1.01 10.65
C ALA A 19 -9.75 -1.04 11.96
N SER A 20 -10.19 -2.22 12.41
CA SER A 20 -10.87 -2.38 13.70
C SER A 20 -9.98 -1.95 14.86
N ARG A 21 -8.70 -2.33 14.85
CA ARG A 21 -7.75 -1.92 15.89
C ARG A 21 -7.46 -0.42 15.87
N PHE A 22 -7.41 0.19 14.68
CA PHE A 22 -7.35 1.65 14.59
C PHE A 22 -8.58 2.29 15.21
N SER A 23 -9.78 1.75 14.96
CA SER A 23 -11.01 2.25 15.57
C SER A 23 -11.00 2.15 17.09
N GLU A 24 -10.46 1.06 17.66
CA GLU A 24 -10.30 0.90 19.12
C GLU A 24 -9.38 1.97 19.74
N GLN A 25 -8.43 2.49 18.97
CA GLN A 25 -7.53 3.58 19.37
C GLN A 25 -8.07 4.98 19.00
N GLY A 26 -9.28 5.06 18.48
CA GLY A 26 -9.91 6.31 18.02
C GLY A 26 -9.31 6.88 16.74
N ILE A 27 -8.55 6.09 15.97
CA ILE A 27 -7.98 6.46 14.67
C ILE A 27 -9.03 6.19 13.59
N LYS A 28 -9.40 7.22 12.83
CA LYS A 28 -10.37 7.07 11.73
C LYS A 28 -9.70 6.41 10.54
N SER A 29 -10.10 5.18 10.24
CA SER A 29 -9.59 4.41 9.10
C SER A 29 -10.71 3.96 8.15
N ARG A 30 -10.33 3.65 6.91
CA ARG A 30 -11.19 3.05 5.88
C ARG A 30 -10.41 1.95 5.16
N VAL A 31 -11.12 0.92 4.73
CA VAL A 31 -10.57 -0.14 3.89
C VAL A 31 -11.09 0.08 2.48
N HIS A 32 -10.18 0.17 1.52
CA HIS A 32 -10.49 0.31 0.11
C HIS A 32 -10.07 -0.98 -0.62
N ASP A 33 -11.01 -1.58 -1.36
CA ASP A 33 -10.77 -2.79 -2.14
C ASP A 33 -10.63 -2.43 -3.62
N GLU A 34 -9.55 -2.93 -4.23
CA GLU A 34 -9.19 -2.65 -5.61
C GLU A 34 -9.15 -3.91 -6.49
N ARG A 35 -9.71 -5.04 -6.02
CA ARG A 35 -9.79 -6.28 -6.81
C ARG A 35 -10.35 -6.04 -8.21
N ASP A 36 -11.47 -5.31 -8.29
CA ASP A 36 -12.16 -5.06 -9.55
C ASP A 36 -11.32 -4.20 -10.50
N ILE A 37 -10.63 -3.18 -9.99
CA ILE A 37 -9.75 -2.34 -10.81
C ILE A 37 -8.56 -3.16 -11.31
N GLN A 38 -7.96 -4.00 -10.45
CA GLN A 38 -6.85 -4.85 -10.86
C GLN A 38 -7.27 -5.89 -11.91
N LEU A 39 -8.46 -6.48 -11.78
CA LEU A 39 -8.99 -7.48 -12.70
C LEU A 39 -9.46 -6.88 -14.02
N PHE A 40 -10.31 -5.86 -13.97
CA PHE A 40 -11.04 -5.38 -15.14
C PHE A 40 -10.35 -4.22 -15.85
N VAL A 41 -9.52 -3.44 -15.16
CA VAL A 41 -8.79 -2.30 -15.76
C VAL A 41 -7.34 -2.68 -16.04
N PHE A 42 -6.67 -3.33 -15.09
CA PHE A 42 -5.24 -3.67 -15.25
C PHE A 42 -4.98 -5.10 -15.74
N PHE A 43 -6.03 -5.92 -15.96
CA PHE A 43 -5.93 -7.34 -16.35
C PHE A 43 -4.84 -8.10 -15.55
N THR A 44 -4.87 -7.93 -14.24
CA THR A 44 -3.88 -8.47 -13.30
C THR A 44 -4.56 -9.38 -12.29
N LYS A 45 -3.91 -10.48 -11.93
CA LYS A 45 -4.34 -11.27 -10.77
C LYS A 45 -4.29 -10.37 -9.52
N PRO A 46 -5.39 -10.26 -8.75
CA PRO A 46 -5.45 -9.41 -7.57
C PRO A 46 -4.32 -9.72 -6.61
N LYS A 47 -3.48 -8.73 -6.35
CA LYS A 47 -2.33 -8.81 -5.44
C LYS A 47 -2.18 -7.46 -4.78
N ALA A 48 -1.93 -7.43 -3.47
CA ALA A 48 -1.81 -6.17 -2.73
C ALA A 48 -3.02 -5.24 -3.01
N PHE A 49 -4.23 -5.81 -3.01
CA PHE A 49 -5.45 -5.19 -3.55
C PHE A 49 -6.25 -4.46 -2.47
N THR A 50 -5.93 -4.65 -1.20
CA THR A 50 -6.63 -3.99 -0.10
C THR A 50 -5.77 -2.90 0.49
N ILE A 51 -6.32 -1.70 0.60
CA ILE A 51 -5.61 -0.52 1.07
C ILE A 51 -6.31 0.03 2.30
N VAL A 52 -5.56 0.12 3.38
CA VAL A 52 -6.01 0.80 4.59
C VAL A 52 -5.65 2.27 4.45
N GLN A 53 -6.67 3.12 4.48
CA GLN A 53 -6.56 4.57 4.46
C GLN A 53 -6.86 5.12 5.84
N VAL A 54 -6.19 6.21 6.22
CA VAL A 54 -6.45 6.95 7.46
C VAL A 54 -6.65 8.42 7.16
N ASP A 55 -7.29 9.14 8.08
CA ASP A 55 -7.32 10.60 7.99
C ASP A 55 -5.88 11.15 8.09
N ASP A 56 -5.58 12.16 7.28
CA ASP A 56 -4.26 12.81 7.21
C ASP A 56 -3.77 13.25 8.61
N GLY A 57 -4.67 13.75 9.46
CA GLY A 57 -4.32 14.16 10.82
C GLY A 57 -3.94 13.01 11.76
N ASP A 58 -4.36 11.78 11.45
CA ASP A 58 -4.06 10.59 12.25
C ASP A 58 -2.91 9.74 11.65
N TYR A 59 -2.32 10.15 10.53
CA TYR A 59 -1.31 9.35 9.82
C TYR A 59 -0.12 8.97 10.69
N SER A 60 0.53 9.94 11.33
CA SER A 60 1.69 9.68 12.18
C SER A 60 1.34 8.77 13.37
N ARG A 61 0.12 8.90 13.91
CA ARG A 61 -0.37 8.03 15.00
C ARG A 61 -0.61 6.60 14.50
N ALA A 62 -1.17 6.45 13.31
CA ALA A 62 -1.42 5.15 12.69
C ALA A 62 -0.11 4.42 12.37
N ILE A 63 0.91 5.14 11.89
CA ILE A 63 2.27 4.62 11.69
C ILE A 63 2.89 4.15 13.00
N ALA A 64 2.84 4.98 14.04
CA ALA A 64 3.35 4.62 15.36
C ALA A 64 2.65 3.38 15.93
N PHE A 65 1.34 3.25 15.71
CA PHE A 65 0.58 2.08 16.11
C PHE A 65 0.98 0.82 15.33
N ILE A 66 1.18 0.91 14.02
CA ILE A 66 1.71 -0.23 13.23
C ILE A 66 3.09 -0.65 13.73
N GLN A 67 3.96 0.31 14.04
CA GLN A 67 5.29 0.03 14.62
C GLN A 67 5.17 -0.66 15.97
N HIS A 68 4.24 -0.23 16.82
CA HIS A 68 3.96 -0.91 18.09
C HIS A 68 3.45 -2.33 17.90
N LEU A 69 2.55 -2.57 16.93
CA LEU A 69 2.10 -3.92 16.57
C LEU A 69 3.24 -4.80 16.06
N HIS A 70 4.20 -4.22 15.35
CA HIS A 70 5.40 -4.91 14.89
C HIS A 70 6.29 -5.31 16.07
N ASP A 71 6.51 -4.43 17.05
CA ASP A 71 7.28 -4.73 18.26
C ASP A 71 6.66 -5.87 19.08
N LEU A 72 5.33 -6.00 19.03
CA LEU A 72 4.57 -7.10 19.65
C LEU A 72 4.57 -8.39 18.82
N ASN A 73 5.24 -8.44 17.67
CA ASN A 73 5.21 -9.53 16.70
C ASN A 73 3.78 -9.91 16.27
N ASP A 74 2.90 -8.92 16.11
CA ASP A 74 1.52 -9.20 15.71
C ASP A 74 1.46 -9.75 14.26
N PRO A 75 0.71 -10.84 14.01
CA PRO A 75 0.62 -11.46 12.69
C PRO A 75 0.07 -10.52 11.60
N VAL A 76 -0.74 -9.50 11.95
CA VAL A 76 -1.24 -8.50 10.98
C VAL A 76 -0.09 -7.83 10.22
N CYS A 77 1.05 -7.61 10.89
CA CYS A 77 2.22 -6.96 10.30
C CYS A 77 2.84 -7.77 9.15
N GLY A 78 2.67 -9.10 9.15
CA GLY A 78 3.13 -9.97 8.08
C GLY A 78 2.41 -9.77 6.74
N HIS A 79 1.24 -9.11 6.77
CA HIS A 79 0.41 -8.85 5.60
C HIS A 79 0.57 -7.42 5.05
N ILE A 80 1.41 -6.60 5.68
CA ILE A 80 1.62 -5.20 5.29
C ILE A 80 2.82 -5.09 4.35
N PHE A 81 2.61 -4.59 3.14
CA PHE A 81 3.71 -4.28 2.23
C PHE A 81 4.42 -2.99 2.66
N SER A 82 5.75 -3.08 2.74
CA SER A 82 6.66 -1.96 3.02
C SER A 82 7.72 -1.86 1.93
N CYS A 83 8.22 -0.65 1.70
CA CYS A 83 9.27 -0.42 0.73
C CYS A 83 10.58 -1.06 1.19
N ILE A 84 11.24 -1.82 0.30
CA ILE A 84 12.52 -2.48 0.61
C ILE A 84 13.67 -1.49 0.82
N GLU A 85 13.60 -0.30 0.23
CA GLU A 85 14.66 0.72 0.31
C GLU A 85 14.47 1.64 1.52
N CYS A 86 13.25 2.16 1.73
CA CYS A 86 12.99 3.18 2.75
C CYS A 86 12.03 2.76 3.87
N GLY A 87 11.47 1.55 3.81
CA GLY A 87 10.52 1.01 4.77
C GLY A 87 9.17 1.73 4.86
N SER A 88 8.88 2.66 3.95
CA SER A 88 7.59 3.34 3.87
C SER A 88 6.48 2.35 3.53
N PHE A 89 5.31 2.54 4.15
CA PHE A 89 4.09 1.78 3.86
C PHE A 89 3.28 2.32 2.67
N ALA A 90 3.70 3.46 2.11
CA ALA A 90 3.09 4.07 0.94
C ALA A 90 3.49 3.35 -0.35
N VAL A 91 3.24 2.05 -0.38
CA VAL A 91 3.52 1.15 -1.49
C VAL A 91 2.26 0.96 -2.32
N GLU A 92 2.37 1.09 -3.64
CA GLU A 92 1.30 0.87 -4.59
C GLU A 92 1.63 -0.29 -5.53
N TYR A 93 0.60 -1.03 -5.92
CA TYR A 93 0.70 -2.06 -6.95
C TYR A 93 -0.59 -2.09 -7.78
N PRO A 94 -0.51 -2.11 -9.12
CA PRO A 94 0.69 -1.91 -9.94
C PRO A 94 1.21 -0.46 -9.89
N GLN A 95 2.46 -0.22 -10.34
CA GLN A 95 3.17 1.08 -10.35
C GLN A 95 2.50 2.27 -11.07
N PHE A 96 1.29 2.09 -11.61
CA PHE A 96 0.60 3.16 -12.33
C PHE A 96 -0.05 4.12 -11.35
N THR A 97 0.39 5.38 -11.39
CA THR A 97 -0.14 6.43 -10.54
C THR A 97 -1.62 6.64 -10.82
N ARG A 98 -2.45 6.49 -9.79
CA ARG A 98 -3.92 6.63 -9.83
C ARG A 98 -4.42 8.05 -10.14
N LYS A 99 -3.50 9.02 -10.28
CA LYS A 99 -3.79 10.44 -10.44
C LYS A 99 -3.81 10.91 -11.89
N TYR A 100 -3.20 10.15 -12.80
CA TYR A 100 -3.15 10.48 -14.22
C TYR A 100 -3.82 9.38 -15.04
N LEU A 101 -5.15 9.43 -15.11
CA LEU A 101 -5.98 8.65 -16.03
C LEU A 101 -5.77 9.02 -17.51
N ILE A 102 -4.80 9.88 -17.83
CA ILE A 102 -4.52 10.36 -19.20
C ILE A 102 -3.39 9.54 -19.88
N THR A 103 -2.51 8.90 -19.10
CA THR A 103 -1.51 7.93 -19.60
C THR A 103 -2.02 6.49 -19.86
N PRO A 104 -3.12 5.96 -19.27
CA PRO A 104 -3.59 4.59 -19.47
C PRO A 104 -3.91 4.28 -20.93
N LEU A 105 -4.50 5.19 -21.70
CA LEU A 105 -4.86 4.90 -23.10
C LEU A 105 -3.62 4.67 -23.99
N LEU A 106 -2.54 5.43 -23.76
CA LEU A 106 -1.28 5.30 -24.50
C LEU A 106 -0.43 4.11 -24.01
N LEU A 107 -0.57 3.76 -22.72
CA LEU A 107 0.14 2.63 -22.11
C LEU A 107 -0.59 1.29 -22.32
N GLU A 108 -1.92 1.29 -22.46
CA GLU A 108 -2.74 0.11 -22.80
C GLU A 108 -2.38 -0.45 -24.17
N TRP A 109 -2.11 0.42 -25.17
CA TRP A 109 -1.61 0.00 -26.48
C TRP A 109 -0.22 -0.65 -26.40
N ALA A 110 0.66 -0.18 -25.50
CA ALA A 110 1.99 -0.76 -25.31
C ALA A 110 1.98 -2.05 -24.46
N SER A 111 0.98 -2.24 -23.60
CA SER A 111 0.84 -3.39 -22.71
C SER A 111 0.37 -4.67 -23.43
N ASN A 112 -0.44 -4.54 -24.49
CA ASN A 112 -0.87 -5.69 -25.31
C ASN A 112 0.28 -6.40 -26.06
N LEU A 113 1.50 -5.86 -26.01
CA LEU A 113 2.74 -6.45 -26.54
C LEU A 113 3.60 -7.16 -25.48
N GLY A 114 3.16 -7.28 -24.21
CA GLY A 114 3.92 -7.98 -23.16
C GLY A 114 5.22 -7.28 -22.72
N LEU A 115 5.33 -5.97 -22.97
CA LEU A 115 6.59 -5.21 -22.79
C LEU A 115 6.82 -4.64 -21.38
N PHE A 116 5.82 -4.62 -20.49
CA PHE A 116 5.96 -4.02 -19.15
C PHE A 116 5.68 -5.00 -18.02
N LYS A 117 6.71 -5.30 -17.23
CA LYS A 117 6.59 -6.09 -16.00
C LYS A 117 5.90 -5.24 -14.93
N LYS A 118 4.84 -5.78 -14.32
CA LYS A 118 4.12 -5.13 -13.21
C LYS A 118 5.01 -5.14 -11.97
N GLN A 119 5.22 -3.98 -11.37
CA GLN A 119 6.12 -3.79 -10.24
C GLN A 119 5.38 -3.07 -9.11
N PHE A 120 5.86 -3.28 -7.89
CA PHE A 120 5.55 -2.42 -6.76
C PHE A 120 6.24 -1.08 -6.93
N TYR A 121 5.62 -0.03 -6.40
CA TYR A 121 6.15 1.33 -6.43
C TYR A 121 6.00 1.97 -5.06
N CYS A 122 7.06 2.60 -4.57
CA CYS A 122 7.01 3.39 -3.34
C CYS A 122 6.76 4.86 -3.67
N ARG A 123 5.68 5.47 -3.14
CA ARG A 123 5.39 6.89 -3.33
C ARG A 123 6.35 7.84 -2.62
N LYS A 124 7.14 7.34 -1.66
CA LYS A 124 8.08 8.15 -0.90
C LYS A 124 9.44 8.25 -1.58
N CYS A 125 10.08 7.13 -1.88
CA CYS A 125 11.42 7.10 -2.49
C CYS A 125 11.40 6.81 -4.01
N HIS A 126 10.22 6.60 -4.61
CA HIS A 126 10.04 6.27 -6.02
C HIS A 126 10.71 4.95 -6.46
N ALA A 127 11.19 4.14 -5.51
CA ALA A 127 11.75 2.83 -5.81
C ALA A 127 10.68 1.90 -6.42
N MET A 128 11.09 1.10 -7.39
CA MET A 128 10.26 0.09 -8.05
C MET A 128 10.91 -1.27 -7.93
N TRP A 129 10.12 -2.30 -7.63
CA TRP A 129 10.65 -3.66 -7.54
C TRP A 129 9.63 -4.71 -8.02
N PRO A 130 10.11 -5.85 -8.56
CA PRO A 130 9.22 -6.91 -9.04
C PRO A 130 8.46 -7.57 -7.89
N TYR A 131 7.27 -8.10 -8.18
CA TYR A 131 6.46 -8.81 -7.19
C TYR A 131 7.19 -10.02 -6.60
N GLU A 132 7.98 -10.72 -7.41
CA GLU A 132 8.74 -11.91 -7.01
C GLU A 132 9.73 -11.60 -5.87
N VAL A 133 10.18 -10.35 -5.76
CA VAL A 133 11.08 -9.88 -4.69
C VAL A 133 10.30 -9.57 -3.41
N SER A 134 9.03 -9.15 -3.52
CA SER A 134 8.17 -8.81 -2.37
C SER A 134 7.70 -10.01 -1.56
N ALA A 135 7.65 -11.20 -2.16
CA ALA A 135 7.30 -12.44 -1.46
C ALA A 135 8.31 -12.81 -0.34
N LEU A 136 9.45 -12.11 -0.26
CA LEU A 136 10.58 -12.51 0.57
C LEU A 136 10.77 -11.73 1.87
N LYS A 137 10.02 -10.65 2.16
CA LYS A 137 9.97 -10.00 3.50
C LYS A 137 9.13 -8.72 3.51
N PRO A 138 8.08 -8.61 4.35
CA PRO A 138 7.77 -7.32 4.96
C PRO A 138 8.85 -7.03 6.01
N ARG A 139 9.55 -5.89 5.88
CA ARG A 139 10.42 -5.34 6.93
C ARG A 139 9.86 -3.97 7.28
N ILE A 140 9.04 -3.93 8.32
CA ILE A 140 8.63 -2.66 8.92
C ILE A 140 9.89 -2.02 9.50
N SER A 141 10.38 -0.95 8.86
CA SER A 141 11.54 -0.22 9.36
C SER A 141 11.09 0.92 10.27
N HIS A 142 11.73 1.06 11.42
CA HIS A 142 11.55 2.19 12.31
C HIS A 142 12.37 3.37 11.77
N SER A 143 11.77 4.26 11.00
CA SER A 143 12.42 5.51 10.60
C SER A 143 11.45 6.68 10.74
N ALA A 144 11.92 7.80 11.31
CA ALA A 144 11.11 8.99 11.57
C ALA A 144 10.45 9.55 10.30
N GLU A 145 11.12 9.38 9.16
CA GLU A 145 10.60 9.78 7.86
C GLU A 145 9.43 8.92 7.35
N VAL A 146 9.09 7.81 8.02
CA VAL A 146 7.89 7.01 7.71
C VAL A 146 6.63 7.68 8.28
N GLN A 147 6.78 8.63 9.21
CA GLN A 147 5.67 9.30 9.90
C GLN A 147 5.07 10.48 9.12
N THR A 148 5.73 10.93 8.05
CA THR A 148 5.23 12.01 7.18
C THR A 148 4.44 11.42 6.03
N ALA A 149 3.21 11.89 5.83
CA ALA A 149 2.40 11.52 4.69
C ALA A 149 3.14 11.86 3.39
N PRO A 150 3.22 10.94 2.41
CA PRO A 150 3.75 11.28 1.11
C PRO A 150 2.83 12.31 0.43
N PRO A 151 3.38 13.23 -0.40
CA PRO A 151 2.58 14.21 -1.12
C PRO A 151 1.54 13.50 -1.99
N ASN A 152 0.29 13.99 -1.94
CA ASN A 152 -0.80 13.49 -2.78
C ASN A 152 -0.51 13.69 -4.26
#